data_AF-A0AA88Y9X4-F1
#
_entry.id   AF-A0AA88Y9X4-F1
#
_cell.length_a   1.000
_cell.length_b   1.000
_cell.length_c   1.000
_cell.angle_alpha   90.00
_cell.angle_beta   90.00
_cell.angle_gamma   90.00
#
_symmetry.space_group_name_H-M   'P 1'
#
loop_
_entity.id
_entity.type
_entity.pdbx_description
1 polymer ?
#
loop_
_entity_poly.entity_id
_entity_poly.type
_entity_poly.pdbx_seq_one_letter_code
_entity_poly.pdbx_strand_id
1 'polypeptide(L)'
;MHLLFDIHSQVFSLFFSLLPVNFCDLILIHITPVGEESIITAKSNRQISPQLSSEVHVTQSGRFLYNKLMQLVQQHYSLSSTTVTGIPMKEEQNASSSANYDVELLHSSLAHDDLMKSAHADGLVIPSKEGLPTETVTLKWCTPKSNVVELHYCTSVCRITPVDVNSRPSSCLTNFLLSGRAVMLEQPRKSGNKVISHMLASHGGEIFIHSINTARSLLEDPPSISEGCGGRVTDYRINDFGEFMKESRLAPALSSMITENSQPIKRAQVHLERMSRYWPMVIGETIIFNMASHVDPLPNMIIKDKLDDDDVLECKKAIYHVVGMENRNEPLPITSLGSRGKGPKRDEQYRQMWSELESLIRAHSETSPQHKAVLDCLLECKKPSPEDSKSPKKIPAKEEKMDMDSDQEKTWKELERYEKMTEREKQDMNKSDVAPPPPKRQKIAQDEQLTRNTTGSQSLLAMWTNKIKSVHSKRHIEFAGRLESEGNVAELYQNLKKDDIPSATPEITPLQKKKLN
;
A
#
# COMPACT_ATOMS: atom_id res chain seq x y z
N MET A 1 32.85 -21.29 -34.21
CA MET A 1 31.80 -20.43 -33.63
C MET A 1 30.62 -20.29 -34.58
N HIS A 2 30.74 -19.54 -35.70
CA HIS A 2 29.65 -19.40 -36.69
C HIS A 2 29.06 -20.74 -37.16
N LEU A 3 29.91 -21.66 -37.62
CA LEU A 3 29.48 -23.00 -38.06
C LEU A 3 28.75 -23.79 -36.96
N LEU A 4 29.18 -23.63 -35.70
CA LEU A 4 28.61 -24.33 -34.56
C LEU A 4 27.23 -23.77 -34.20
N PHE A 5 27.07 -22.46 -34.33
CA PHE A 5 25.82 -21.75 -34.09
C PHE A 5 24.78 -22.06 -35.15
N ASP A 6 25.16 -22.09 -36.43
CA ASP A 6 24.26 -22.46 -37.54
C ASP A 6 23.79 -23.91 -37.41
N ILE A 7 24.70 -24.84 -37.09
CA ILE A 7 24.38 -26.26 -36.88
C ILE A 7 23.43 -26.41 -35.69
N HIS A 8 23.70 -25.76 -34.57
CA HIS A 8 22.82 -25.84 -33.39
C HIS A 8 21.46 -25.20 -33.64
N SER A 9 21.38 -24.04 -34.30
CA SER A 9 20.12 -23.36 -34.61
C SER A 9 19.24 -24.22 -35.53
N GLN A 10 19.84 -24.88 -36.52
CA GLN A 10 19.16 -25.87 -37.36
C GLN A 10 18.68 -27.08 -36.56
N VAL A 11 19.49 -27.63 -35.66
CA VAL A 11 19.10 -28.75 -34.78
C VAL A 11 17.98 -28.34 -33.83
N PHE A 12 18.03 -27.15 -33.22
CA PHE A 12 16.99 -26.66 -32.31
C PHE A 12 15.64 -26.51 -33.01
N SER A 13 15.63 -26.11 -34.28
CA SER A 13 14.39 -26.01 -35.07
C SER A 13 13.71 -27.37 -35.35
N LEU A 14 14.42 -28.48 -35.15
CA LEU A 14 13.91 -29.84 -35.33
C LEU A 14 13.27 -30.42 -34.05
N PHE A 15 13.42 -29.76 -32.90
CA PHE A 15 12.88 -30.21 -31.62
C PHE A 15 11.82 -29.24 -31.07
N PHE A 16 10.58 -29.71 -30.92
CA PHE A 16 9.44 -28.91 -30.46
C PHE A 16 9.59 -28.27 -29.06
N SER A 17 10.56 -28.72 -28.26
CA SER A 17 10.80 -28.21 -26.91
C SER A 17 11.89 -27.14 -26.82
N LEU A 18 12.50 -26.74 -27.94
CA LEU A 18 13.64 -25.82 -27.96
C LEU A 18 13.32 -24.60 -28.82
N LEU A 19 13.70 -23.42 -28.33
CA LEU A 19 13.55 -22.18 -29.07
C LEU A 19 14.81 -21.94 -29.92
N PRO A 20 14.66 -21.58 -31.21
CA PRO A 20 15.80 -21.19 -32.02
C PRO A 20 16.37 -19.85 -31.53
N VAL A 21 17.68 -19.65 -31.71
CA VAL A 21 18.32 -18.37 -31.36
C VAL A 21 18.18 -17.42 -32.54
N ASN A 22 17.29 -16.44 -32.41
CA ASN A 22 17.05 -15.44 -33.45
C ASN A 22 18.19 -14.41 -33.57
N PHE A 23 18.73 -13.97 -32.42
CA PHE A 23 19.81 -13.00 -32.34
C PHE A 23 20.76 -13.35 -31.20
N CYS A 24 22.06 -13.19 -31.44
CA CYS A 24 23.12 -13.43 -30.48
C CYS A 24 24.21 -12.37 -30.62
N ASP A 25 24.47 -11.65 -29.54
CA ASP A 25 25.63 -10.77 -29.42
C ASP A 25 26.74 -11.50 -28.66
N LEU A 26 27.83 -11.83 -29.36
CA LEU A 26 28.99 -12.50 -28.80
C LEU A 26 30.05 -11.48 -28.37
N ILE A 27 30.23 -11.34 -27.06
CA ILE A 27 31.22 -10.43 -26.48
C ILE A 27 32.42 -11.23 -25.97
N LEU A 28 33.57 -11.02 -26.61
CA LEU A 28 34.82 -11.64 -26.23
C LEU A 28 35.64 -10.65 -25.42
N ILE A 29 35.97 -10.99 -24.17
CA ILE A 29 36.81 -10.16 -23.31
C ILE A 29 38.16 -10.85 -23.18
N HIS A 30 39.17 -10.30 -23.82
CA HIS A 30 40.55 -10.72 -23.64
C HIS A 30 41.16 -9.98 -22.45
N ILE A 31 41.70 -10.75 -21.51
CA ILE A 31 42.24 -10.26 -20.24
C ILE A 31 43.75 -10.48 -20.23
N THR A 32 44.52 -9.42 -20.00
CA THR A 32 45.98 -9.50 -19.81
C THR A 32 46.39 -9.17 -18.38
N PRO A 33 47.51 -9.71 -17.85
CA PRO A 33 48.08 -9.26 -16.60
C PRO A 33 48.39 -7.76 -16.62
N VAL A 34 48.29 -7.10 -15.46
CA VAL A 34 48.61 -5.68 -15.32
C VAL A 34 50.10 -5.47 -15.62
N GLY A 35 50.40 -4.54 -16.53
CA GLY A 35 51.78 -4.21 -16.93
C GLY A 35 52.30 -4.99 -18.14
N GLU A 36 51.54 -5.96 -18.64
CA GLU A 36 51.87 -6.67 -19.89
C GLU A 36 51.15 -6.03 -21.09
N GLU A 37 51.84 -6.00 -22.24
CA GLU A 37 51.25 -5.58 -23.50
C GLU A 37 50.35 -6.68 -24.08
N SER A 38 49.19 -6.27 -24.61
CA SER A 38 48.28 -7.24 -25.22
C SER A 38 48.65 -7.55 -26.66
N ILE A 39 48.64 -8.83 -26.98
CA ILE A 39 48.83 -9.36 -28.34
C ILE A 39 47.54 -9.20 -29.17
N ILE A 40 46.40 -9.05 -28.51
CA ILE A 40 45.08 -8.91 -29.14
C ILE A 40 44.66 -7.45 -29.11
N THR A 41 44.09 -6.98 -30.21
CA THR A 41 43.51 -5.63 -30.30
C THR A 41 42.00 -5.67 -30.14
N ALA A 42 41.44 -4.63 -29.50
CA ALA A 42 40.01 -4.47 -29.38
C ALA A 42 39.36 -4.31 -30.77
N LYS A 43 38.16 -4.86 -30.94
CA LYS A 43 37.36 -4.76 -32.16
C LYS A 43 35.95 -4.36 -31.81
N SER A 44 35.46 -3.29 -32.45
CA SER A 44 34.08 -2.84 -32.32
C SER A 44 33.11 -3.93 -32.78
N ASN A 45 31.85 -3.82 -32.34
CA ASN A 45 30.79 -4.73 -32.75
C ASN A 45 30.71 -4.79 -34.29
N ARG A 46 30.71 -6.02 -34.80
CA ARG A 46 30.53 -6.31 -36.22
C ARG A 46 29.57 -7.49 -36.39
N GLN A 47 28.73 -7.40 -37.40
CA GLN A 47 27.86 -8.50 -37.80
C GLN A 47 28.71 -9.59 -38.45
N ILE A 48 28.70 -10.79 -37.88
CA ILE A 48 29.37 -11.98 -38.44
C ILE A 48 28.39 -12.77 -39.31
N SER A 49 27.12 -12.83 -38.91
CA SER A 49 26.01 -13.46 -39.63
C SER A 49 24.70 -12.71 -39.37
N PRO A 50 23.61 -13.02 -40.11
CA PRO A 50 22.30 -12.42 -39.84
C PRO A 50 21.81 -12.57 -38.40
N GLN A 51 22.27 -13.61 -37.69
CA GLN A 51 21.86 -13.95 -36.32
C GLN A 51 22.96 -13.68 -35.29
N LEU A 52 24.22 -13.45 -35.71
CA LEU A 52 25.38 -13.35 -34.82
C LEU A 52 26.16 -12.06 -35.08
N SER A 53 26.24 -11.22 -34.06
CA SER A 53 27.19 -10.11 -34.00
C SER A 53 28.30 -10.43 -33.01
N SER A 54 29.48 -9.85 -33.20
CA SER A 54 30.60 -10.06 -32.28
C SER A 54 31.41 -8.80 -32.03
N GLU A 55 31.82 -8.63 -30.79
CA GLU A 55 32.69 -7.56 -30.31
C GLU A 55 33.85 -8.15 -29.50
N VAL A 56 35.03 -7.53 -29.60
CA VAL A 56 36.22 -7.94 -28.83
C VAL A 56 36.68 -6.78 -27.96
N HIS A 57 36.69 -6.97 -26.66
CA HIS A 57 37.25 -6.05 -25.68
C HIS A 57 38.59 -6.56 -25.19
N VAL A 58 39.53 -5.64 -24.95
CA VAL A 58 40.83 -5.93 -24.36
C VAL A 58 40.94 -5.12 -23.09
N THR A 59 41.24 -5.79 -21.98
CA THR A 59 41.38 -5.15 -20.66
C THR A 59 42.46 -5.85 -19.84
N GLN A 60 43.04 -5.13 -18.89
CA GLN A 60 43.91 -5.74 -17.89
C GLN A 60 43.10 -6.43 -16.79
N SER A 61 43.75 -7.31 -16.02
CA SER A 61 43.15 -8.00 -14.88
C SER A 61 42.85 -7.05 -13.70
N GLY A 62 42.13 -7.56 -12.69
CA GLY A 62 41.81 -6.81 -11.47
C GLY A 62 40.79 -5.69 -11.73
N ARG A 63 41.11 -4.46 -11.27
CA ARG A 63 40.20 -3.30 -11.32
C ARG A 63 39.78 -2.92 -12.75
N PHE A 64 40.66 -3.10 -13.74
CA PHE A 64 40.35 -2.76 -15.13
C PHE A 64 39.26 -3.67 -15.70
N LEU A 65 39.33 -4.98 -15.42
CA LEU A 65 38.29 -5.92 -15.79
C LEU A 65 36.95 -5.59 -15.10
N TYR A 66 36.98 -5.27 -13.80
CA TYR A 66 35.78 -4.82 -13.07
C TYR A 66 35.13 -3.61 -13.74
N ASN A 67 35.91 -2.56 -14.00
CA ASN A 67 35.45 -1.36 -14.69
C ASN A 67 34.84 -1.67 -16.05
N LYS A 68 35.45 -2.61 -16.79
CA LYS A 68 34.97 -3.00 -18.11
C LYS A 68 33.64 -3.74 -18.05
N LEU A 69 33.49 -4.66 -17.10
CA LEU A 69 32.23 -5.38 -16.86
C LEU A 69 31.12 -4.43 -16.41
N MET A 70 31.45 -3.42 -15.61
CA MET A 70 30.51 -2.36 -15.20
C MET A 70 30.08 -1.46 -16.35
N GLN A 71 30.96 -1.19 -17.31
CA GLN A 71 30.57 -0.51 -18.55
C GLN A 71 29.62 -1.37 -19.38
N LEU A 72 29.94 -2.66 -19.55
CA LEU A 72 29.14 -3.59 -20.36
C LEU A 72 27.75 -3.81 -19.76
N VAL A 73 27.62 -3.98 -18.44
CA VAL A 73 26.31 -4.16 -17.81
C VAL A 73 25.42 -2.92 -17.99
N GLN A 74 25.99 -1.72 -17.90
CA GLN A 74 25.26 -0.48 -18.15
C GLN A 74 24.77 -0.40 -19.60
N GLN A 75 25.58 -0.81 -20.56
CA GLN A 75 25.20 -0.85 -21.97
C GLN A 75 24.12 -1.91 -22.25
N HIS A 76 24.30 -3.15 -21.77
CA HIS A 76 23.40 -4.27 -22.06
C HIS A 76 22.00 -4.07 -21.49
N TYR A 77 21.90 -3.45 -20.32
CA TYR A 77 20.63 -3.25 -19.61
C TYR A 77 20.13 -1.81 -19.67
N SER A 78 20.81 -0.93 -20.43
CA SER A 78 20.48 0.51 -20.51
C SER A 78 20.36 1.13 -19.10
N LEU A 79 21.40 0.94 -18.30
CA LEU A 79 21.47 1.48 -16.95
C LEU A 79 22.18 2.83 -16.95
N SER A 80 21.71 3.73 -16.11
CA SER A 80 22.38 4.98 -15.75
C SER A 80 22.91 4.91 -14.32
N SER A 81 23.88 5.75 -14.03
CA SER A 81 24.45 5.93 -12.70
C SER A 81 23.97 7.23 -12.05
N THR A 82 23.63 7.17 -10.76
CA THR A 82 23.36 8.34 -9.91
C THR A 82 24.27 8.30 -8.69
N THR A 83 25.03 9.37 -8.48
CA THR A 83 25.81 9.59 -7.25
C THR A 83 25.02 10.46 -6.29
N VAL A 84 24.59 9.86 -5.18
CA VAL A 84 23.95 10.54 -4.06
C VAL A 84 25.03 11.14 -3.18
N THR A 85 25.05 12.45 -3.04
CA THR A 85 26.10 13.21 -2.32
C THR A 85 25.59 13.80 -1.02
N GLY A 86 26.50 14.14 -0.11
CA GLY A 86 26.15 14.86 1.11
C GLY A 86 25.36 14.02 2.11
N ILE A 87 25.57 12.70 2.11
CA ILE A 87 24.91 11.77 3.03
C ILE A 87 25.50 11.98 4.43
N PRO A 88 24.71 12.44 5.41
CA PRO A 88 25.22 12.69 6.75
C PRO A 88 25.42 11.36 7.49
N MET A 89 26.65 11.06 7.89
CA MET A 89 26.98 9.87 8.66
C MET A 89 27.70 10.24 9.96
N LYS A 90 27.45 9.47 11.02
CA LYS A 90 28.17 9.59 12.29
C LYS A 90 29.47 8.79 12.19
N GLU A 91 30.61 9.40 12.52
CA GLU A 91 31.88 8.70 12.60
C GLU A 91 31.95 7.83 13.87
N GLU A 92 32.47 6.61 13.76
CA GLU A 92 32.58 5.68 14.89
C GLU A 92 33.69 6.06 15.88
N GLN A 93 34.77 6.67 15.38
CA GLN A 93 35.92 7.03 16.21
C GLN A 93 35.81 8.43 16.82
N ASN A 94 34.96 9.31 16.27
CA ASN A 94 34.70 10.65 16.80
C ASN A 94 33.21 10.98 16.71
N ALA A 95 32.48 10.75 17.81
CA ALA A 95 31.04 11.00 17.88
C ALA A 95 30.64 12.50 17.73
N SER A 96 31.61 13.41 17.68
CA SER A 96 31.44 14.86 17.53
C SER A 96 31.70 15.38 16.10
N SER A 97 32.15 14.54 15.16
CA SER A 97 32.30 14.89 13.74
C SER A 97 31.35 14.09 12.86
N SER A 98 30.66 14.80 11.95
CA SER A 98 29.92 14.20 10.85
C SER A 98 30.69 14.41 9.56
N ALA A 99 31.01 13.33 8.85
CA ALA A 99 31.53 13.39 7.49
C ALA A 99 30.41 13.17 6.47
N ASN A 100 30.55 13.81 5.31
CA ASN A 100 29.64 13.64 4.18
C ASN A 100 30.23 12.59 3.25
N TYR A 101 29.43 11.59 2.92
CA TYR A 101 29.81 10.53 1.98
C TYR A 101 28.96 10.58 0.72
N ASP A 102 29.51 10.01 -0.34
CA ASP A 102 28.86 9.84 -1.62
C ASP A 102 28.59 8.34 -1.84
N VAL A 103 27.45 8.00 -2.43
CA VAL A 103 27.10 6.62 -2.82
C VAL A 103 26.65 6.61 -4.26
N GLU A 104 27.27 5.76 -5.08
CA GLU A 104 26.91 5.57 -6.48
C GLU A 104 25.91 4.42 -6.65
N LEU A 105 24.83 4.68 -7.39
CA LEU A 105 23.70 3.77 -7.59
C LEU A 105 23.46 3.56 -9.09
N LEU A 106 23.33 2.31 -9.51
CA LEU A 106 22.87 1.93 -10.84
C LEU A 106 21.36 1.72 -10.85
N HIS A 107 20.70 2.14 -11.92
CA HIS A 107 19.27 1.94 -12.16
C HIS A 107 18.97 2.07 -13.66
N SER A 108 17.75 1.75 -14.09
CA SER A 108 17.32 1.99 -15.48
C SER A 108 17.50 3.45 -15.87
N SER A 109 17.97 3.70 -17.10
CA SER A 109 18.17 5.06 -17.63
C SER A 109 16.89 5.89 -17.67
N LEU A 110 15.72 5.23 -17.70
CA LEU A 110 14.39 5.85 -17.67
C LEU A 110 14.19 6.79 -16.47
N ALA A 111 14.91 6.56 -15.37
CA ALA A 111 14.83 7.45 -14.20
C ALA A 111 15.27 8.89 -14.53
N HIS A 112 16.16 9.08 -15.52
CA HIS A 112 16.72 10.38 -15.88
C HIS A 112 16.05 11.04 -17.08
N ASP A 113 15.07 10.40 -17.73
CA ASP A 113 14.45 10.92 -18.96
C ASP A 113 13.92 12.35 -18.81
N ASP A 114 13.22 12.64 -17.70
CA ASP A 114 12.67 13.97 -17.43
C ASP A 114 13.75 14.96 -16.98
N LEU A 115 14.77 14.47 -16.28
CA LEU A 115 15.89 15.27 -15.81
C LEU A 115 16.70 15.83 -16.98
N MET A 116 17.01 14.97 -17.96
CA MET A 116 17.83 15.30 -19.12
C MET A 116 17.12 16.20 -20.12
N LYS A 117 15.78 16.18 -20.14
CA LYS A 117 14.97 17.12 -20.93
C LYS A 117 14.90 18.52 -20.32
N SER A 118 15.27 18.67 -19.03
CA SER A 118 15.22 19.98 -18.36
C SER A 118 16.37 20.88 -18.80
N ALA A 119 16.11 22.18 -18.99
CA ALA A 119 17.10 23.19 -19.38
C ALA A 119 18.22 23.44 -18.34
N HIS A 120 18.27 22.64 -17.27
CA HIS A 120 19.14 22.79 -16.12
C HIS A 120 20.06 21.58 -15.90
N ALA A 121 20.32 20.81 -16.96
CA ALA A 121 21.20 19.65 -16.91
C ALA A 121 22.70 19.99 -16.74
N ASP A 122 23.06 21.27 -16.89
CA ASP A 122 24.47 21.71 -16.91
C ASP A 122 25.15 21.49 -15.55
N GLY A 123 26.22 20.68 -15.55
CA GLY A 123 26.98 20.29 -14.35
C GLY A 123 26.33 19.21 -13.48
N LEU A 124 25.23 18.59 -13.89
CA LEU A 124 24.63 17.43 -13.18
C LEU A 124 25.43 16.15 -13.43
N VAL A 125 25.97 16.01 -14.62
CA VAL A 125 26.68 14.81 -15.06
C VAL A 125 28.16 14.98 -14.79
N ILE A 126 28.74 14.08 -14.00
CA ILE A 126 30.18 14.07 -13.68
C ILE A 126 30.79 12.70 -14.01
N PRO A 127 32.11 12.59 -14.20
CA PRO A 127 32.77 11.30 -14.26
C PRO A 127 32.58 10.52 -12.95
N SER A 128 32.36 9.22 -13.03
CA SER A 128 32.25 8.36 -11.84
C SER A 128 33.48 8.49 -10.93
N LYS A 129 33.23 8.76 -9.64
CA LYS A 129 34.28 8.84 -8.62
C LYS A 129 34.82 7.47 -8.21
N GLU A 130 34.09 6.40 -8.51
CA GLU A 130 34.57 5.02 -8.30
C GLU A 130 35.57 4.59 -9.39
N GLY A 131 35.89 5.48 -10.33
CA GLY A 131 36.86 5.22 -11.41
C GLY A 131 36.29 4.34 -12.51
N LEU A 132 34.96 4.27 -12.62
CA LEU A 132 34.29 3.69 -13.77
C LEU A 132 34.46 4.62 -14.98
N PRO A 133 34.63 4.09 -16.21
CA PRO A 133 34.68 4.87 -17.44
C PRO A 133 33.27 5.30 -17.88
N THR A 134 32.42 5.70 -16.92
CA THR A 134 31.02 6.07 -17.13
C THR A 134 30.70 7.37 -16.41
N GLU A 135 29.72 8.06 -16.94
CA GLU A 135 29.19 9.30 -16.38
C GLU A 135 28.10 8.99 -15.35
N THR A 136 27.97 9.83 -14.34
CA THR A 136 27.00 9.71 -13.26
C THR A 136 26.29 11.03 -12.99
N VAL A 137 24.99 10.96 -12.74
CA VAL A 137 24.18 12.11 -12.34
C VAL A 137 24.38 12.37 -10.85
N THR A 138 24.79 13.58 -10.50
CA THR A 138 25.00 13.99 -9.11
C THR A 138 23.71 14.55 -8.54
N LEU A 139 23.21 13.93 -7.47
CA LEU A 139 22.08 14.45 -6.70
C LEU A 139 22.48 14.57 -5.23
N LYS A 140 22.03 15.64 -4.57
CA LYS A 140 22.35 15.91 -3.18
C LYS A 140 21.27 15.38 -2.26
N TRP A 141 21.68 14.68 -1.21
CA TRP A 141 20.82 14.27 -0.12
C TRP A 141 20.11 15.50 0.49
N CYS A 142 18.79 15.40 0.60
CA CYS A 142 17.97 16.39 1.27
C CYS A 142 17.11 15.68 2.32
N THR A 143 17.38 15.99 3.60
CA THR A 143 16.60 15.44 4.72
C THR A 143 15.19 16.01 4.65
N PRO A 144 14.16 15.17 4.50
CA PRO A 144 12.79 15.66 4.49
C PRO A 144 12.43 16.30 5.84
N LYS A 145 11.81 17.49 5.80
CA LYS A 145 11.46 18.27 7.02
C LYS A 145 10.26 17.70 7.79
N SER A 146 9.51 16.78 7.17
CA SER A 146 8.34 16.09 7.73
C SER A 146 8.39 14.61 7.37
N ASN A 147 7.60 13.77 8.06
CA ASN A 147 7.39 12.39 7.61
C ASN A 147 6.81 12.44 6.19
N VAL A 148 7.57 11.95 5.21
CA VAL A 148 7.24 11.89 3.78
C VAL A 148 6.12 10.88 3.55
N VAL A 149 4.93 11.16 4.07
CA VAL A 149 3.68 10.50 3.68
C VAL A 149 2.87 11.47 2.83
N GLU A 150 3.56 12.27 2.00
CA GLU A 150 2.94 13.05 0.94
C GLU A 150 2.96 12.21 -0.34
N LEU A 151 1.80 12.09 -0.98
CA LEU A 151 1.67 11.42 -2.27
C LEU A 151 2.38 12.28 -3.33
N HIS A 152 3.61 11.91 -3.69
CA HIS A 152 4.34 12.59 -4.75
C HIS A 152 3.90 12.10 -6.13
N TYR A 153 3.67 13.04 -7.05
CA TYR A 153 3.50 12.73 -8.46
C TYR A 153 4.83 12.25 -9.04
N CYS A 154 4.93 10.94 -9.25
CA CYS A 154 6.11 10.28 -9.82
C CYS A 154 5.84 9.92 -11.28
N THR A 155 6.74 10.28 -12.18
CA THR A 155 6.66 9.93 -13.61
C THR A 155 7.27 8.56 -13.90
N SER A 156 8.27 8.15 -13.11
CA SER A 156 8.90 6.84 -13.21
C SER A 156 9.32 6.31 -11.83
N VAL A 157 9.42 4.99 -11.71
CA VAL A 157 9.91 4.31 -10.50
C VAL A 157 10.80 3.15 -10.93
N CYS A 158 12.08 3.20 -10.59
CA CYS A 158 13.08 2.22 -11.01
C CYS A 158 13.75 1.58 -9.80
N ARG A 159 14.05 0.27 -9.86
CA ARG A 159 14.89 -0.38 -8.86
C ARG A 159 16.32 0.15 -8.94
N ILE A 160 16.99 0.22 -7.79
CA ILE A 160 18.39 0.61 -7.70
C ILE A 160 19.30 -0.57 -7.31
N THR A 161 20.59 -0.44 -7.59
CA THR A 161 21.65 -1.31 -7.07
C THR A 161 22.86 -0.44 -6.75
N PRO A 162 23.35 -0.40 -5.50
CA PRO A 162 24.59 0.29 -5.18
C PRO A 162 25.78 -0.33 -5.93
N VAL A 163 26.69 0.49 -6.45
CA VAL A 163 27.90 0.02 -7.15
C VAL A 163 28.80 -0.75 -6.18
N ASP A 164 29.21 -0.13 -5.07
CA ASP A 164 29.84 -0.82 -3.96
C ASP A 164 28.83 -1.10 -2.84
N VAL A 165 28.23 -2.30 -2.87
CA VAL A 165 27.20 -2.74 -1.92
C VAL A 165 27.73 -2.92 -0.49
N ASN A 166 29.02 -3.25 -0.33
CA ASN A 166 29.60 -3.57 0.98
C ASN A 166 30.27 -2.35 1.63
N SER A 167 30.40 -1.24 0.91
CA SER A 167 30.92 -0.01 1.51
C SER A 167 30.05 0.43 2.69
N ARG A 168 30.70 1.02 3.69
CA ARG A 168 30.01 1.60 4.85
C ARG A 168 28.98 2.66 4.42
N PRO A 169 29.28 3.60 3.50
CA PRO A 169 28.28 4.57 3.01
C PRO A 169 27.04 3.93 2.37
N SER A 170 27.23 2.96 1.47
CA SER A 170 26.13 2.24 0.82
C SER A 170 25.30 1.46 1.83
N SER A 171 25.96 0.79 2.79
CA SER A 171 25.29 0.03 3.85
C SER A 171 24.45 0.95 4.75
N CYS A 172 24.95 2.14 5.10
CA CYS A 172 24.18 3.11 5.88
C CYS A 172 22.98 3.66 5.10
N LEU A 173 23.17 4.03 3.83
CA LEU A 173 22.09 4.52 2.96
C LEU A 173 20.98 3.48 2.80
N THR A 174 21.34 2.25 2.42
CA THR A 174 20.39 1.16 2.16
C THR A 174 19.61 0.79 3.43
N ASN A 175 20.28 0.62 4.57
CA ASN A 175 19.61 0.33 5.84
C ASN A 175 18.69 1.48 6.29
N PHE A 176 19.08 2.74 6.07
CA PHE A 176 18.22 3.89 6.33
C PHE A 176 16.91 3.79 5.52
N LEU A 177 17.00 3.47 4.23
CA LEU A 177 15.84 3.33 3.36
C LEU A 177 14.97 2.10 3.72
N LEU A 178 15.61 0.97 4.00
CA LEU A 178 14.92 -0.27 4.40
C LEU A 178 14.18 -0.15 5.75
N SER A 179 14.58 0.80 6.61
CA SER A 179 13.84 1.14 7.84
C SER A 179 12.46 1.78 7.56
N GLY A 180 12.15 2.08 6.30
CA GLY A 180 10.91 2.69 5.85
C GLY A 180 10.96 4.21 5.78
N ARG A 181 12.15 4.81 5.86
CA ARG A 181 12.37 6.25 5.63
C ARG A 181 12.62 6.50 4.15
N ALA A 182 12.24 7.69 3.69
CA ALA A 182 12.52 8.15 2.34
C ALA A 182 13.54 9.30 2.37
N VAL A 183 14.23 9.49 1.25
CA VAL A 183 15.22 10.56 1.06
C VAL A 183 14.85 11.34 -0.18
N MET A 184 14.78 12.66 -0.07
CA MET A 184 14.59 13.54 -1.22
C MET A 184 15.95 13.87 -1.83
N LEU A 185 16.00 13.94 -3.16
CA LEU A 185 17.23 14.17 -3.92
C LEU A 185 17.14 15.51 -4.68
N GLU A 186 18.02 16.43 -4.27
CA GLU A 186 18.11 17.80 -4.76
C GLU A 186 19.10 17.89 -5.93
N GLN A 187 18.75 18.59 -7.00
CA GLN A 187 19.68 18.92 -8.07
C GLN A 187 20.72 19.95 -7.56
N PRO A 188 22.03 19.70 -7.68
CA PRO A 188 23.04 20.71 -7.36
C PRO A 188 22.93 21.88 -8.33
N ARG A 189 22.74 23.10 -7.80
CA ARG A 189 22.68 24.34 -8.60
C ARG A 189 23.60 25.40 -8.01
N LYS A 190 24.22 26.20 -8.89
CA LYS A 190 25.08 27.33 -8.49
C LYS A 190 24.26 28.51 -7.94
N SER A 191 23.03 28.67 -8.41
CA SER A 191 22.10 29.72 -7.96
C SER A 191 20.64 29.30 -8.21
N GLY A 192 19.70 29.89 -7.45
CA GLY A 192 18.26 29.66 -7.57
C GLY A 192 17.64 28.83 -6.43
N ASN A 193 16.34 28.58 -6.55
CA ASN A 193 15.59 27.77 -5.59
C ASN A 193 16.00 26.30 -5.68
N LYS A 194 15.90 25.61 -4.54
CA LYS A 194 16.13 24.17 -4.45
C LYS A 194 15.15 23.41 -5.34
N VAL A 195 15.65 22.48 -6.14
CA VAL A 195 14.83 21.64 -7.02
C VAL A 195 14.99 20.19 -6.60
N ILE A 196 13.92 19.61 -6.06
CA ILE A 196 13.86 18.18 -5.77
C ILE A 196 13.39 17.46 -7.03
N SER A 197 14.20 16.54 -7.52
CA SER A 197 13.93 15.84 -8.79
C SER A 197 13.70 14.35 -8.60
N HIS A 198 14.20 13.77 -7.52
CA HIS A 198 14.06 12.35 -7.26
C HIS A 198 13.80 12.09 -5.78
N MET A 199 13.32 10.89 -5.49
CA MET A 199 13.18 10.37 -4.13
C MET A 199 13.66 8.92 -4.09
N LEU A 200 14.42 8.56 -3.06
CA LEU A 200 14.72 7.17 -2.74
C LEU A 200 13.76 6.69 -1.66
N ALA A 201 13.11 5.56 -1.89
CA ALA A 201 12.19 4.96 -0.95
C ALA A 201 12.22 3.43 -1.02
N SER A 202 11.95 2.78 0.11
CA SER A 202 11.77 1.32 0.14
C SER A 202 10.30 0.92 0.07
N HIS A 203 10.00 -0.04 -0.80
CA HIS A 203 8.70 -0.69 -0.92
C HIS A 203 8.87 -2.19 -0.71
N GLY A 204 8.42 -2.70 0.44
CA GLY A 204 8.42 -4.14 0.71
C GLY A 204 9.80 -4.80 0.73
N GLY A 205 10.85 -4.08 1.16
CA GLY A 205 12.23 -4.59 1.22
C GLY A 205 13.05 -4.36 -0.04
N GLU A 206 12.44 -3.87 -1.12
CA GLU A 206 13.14 -3.40 -2.31
C GLU A 206 13.33 -1.88 -2.24
N ILE A 207 14.38 -1.35 -2.86
CA ILE A 207 14.65 0.09 -2.89
C ILE A 207 14.48 0.61 -4.32
N PHE A 208 13.78 1.73 -4.43
CA PHE A 208 13.47 2.37 -5.70
C PHE A 208 13.92 3.82 -5.71
N ILE A 209 14.33 4.29 -6.88
CA ILE A 209 14.45 5.70 -7.23
C ILE A 209 13.18 6.12 -7.97
N HIS A 210 12.52 7.14 -7.44
CA HIS A 210 11.32 7.76 -7.97
C HIS A 210 11.71 9.04 -8.69
N SER A 211 11.30 9.22 -9.94
CA SER A 211 11.46 10.48 -10.68
C SER A 211 10.27 11.39 -10.38
N ILE A 212 10.54 12.59 -9.88
CA ILE A 212 9.54 13.60 -9.52
C ILE A 212 9.55 14.69 -10.59
N ASN A 213 8.36 15.06 -11.06
CA ASN A 213 8.25 16.14 -12.04
C ASN A 213 8.70 17.48 -11.42
N THR A 214 9.73 18.09 -12.01
CA THR A 214 10.25 19.40 -11.59
C THR A 214 9.60 20.58 -12.33
N ALA A 215 8.82 20.30 -13.38
CA ALA A 215 8.11 21.34 -14.12
C ALA A 215 6.94 21.88 -13.28
N ARG A 216 6.55 23.11 -13.57
CA ARG A 216 5.35 23.72 -12.99
C ARG A 216 4.13 22.84 -13.33
N SER A 217 3.37 22.43 -12.32
CA SER A 217 2.16 21.65 -12.54
C SER A 217 1.13 22.50 -13.28
N LEU A 218 0.50 21.93 -14.31
CA LEU A 218 -0.67 22.54 -14.94
C LEU A 218 -1.88 22.60 -13.98
N LEU A 219 -1.80 21.93 -12.83
CA LEU A 219 -2.83 21.83 -11.80
C LEU A 219 -2.45 22.58 -10.51
N GLU A 220 -1.48 23.50 -10.55
CA GLU A 220 -1.01 24.23 -9.36
C GLU A 220 -2.08 25.18 -8.78
N ASP A 221 -2.97 25.70 -9.63
CA ASP A 221 -4.07 26.59 -9.24
C ASP A 221 -5.42 25.98 -9.68
N PRO A 222 -5.87 24.90 -9.02
CA PRO A 222 -7.15 24.29 -9.36
C PRO A 222 -8.30 25.24 -8.98
N PRO A 223 -9.43 25.23 -9.74
CA PRO A 223 -10.59 26.02 -9.38
C PRO A 223 -11.05 25.77 -7.95
N SER A 224 -11.50 26.82 -7.27
CA SER A 224 -12.01 26.68 -5.91
C SER A 224 -13.18 25.69 -5.86
N ILE A 225 -13.13 24.73 -4.94
CA ILE A 225 -14.21 23.76 -4.72
C ILE A 225 -15.52 24.50 -4.41
N SER A 226 -15.46 25.62 -3.67
CA SER A 226 -16.64 26.41 -3.29
C SER A 226 -17.36 27.11 -4.45
N GLU A 227 -16.68 27.26 -5.59
CA GLU A 227 -17.22 27.88 -6.81
C GLU A 227 -17.75 26.83 -7.80
N GLY A 228 -17.41 25.56 -7.60
CA GLY A 228 -17.85 24.44 -8.43
C GLY A 228 -19.25 23.91 -8.09
N CYS A 229 -19.64 22.85 -8.79
CA CYS A 229 -20.87 22.12 -8.52
C CYS A 229 -20.85 21.57 -7.09
N GLY A 230 -21.89 21.87 -6.30
CA GLY A 230 -21.94 21.46 -4.89
C GLY A 230 -21.10 22.32 -3.93
N GLY A 231 -20.30 23.28 -4.43
CA GLY A 231 -19.41 24.10 -3.60
C GLY A 231 -20.09 24.99 -2.55
N ARG A 232 -21.40 25.24 -2.73
CA ARG A 232 -22.23 26.00 -1.79
C ARG A 232 -22.93 25.15 -0.74
N VAL A 233 -22.87 23.83 -0.87
CA VAL A 233 -23.42 22.89 0.12
C VAL A 233 -22.46 22.84 1.31
N THR A 234 -22.97 23.13 2.50
CA THR A 234 -22.17 23.30 3.71
C THR A 234 -22.23 22.11 4.66
N ASP A 235 -23.15 21.18 4.43
CA ASP A 235 -23.52 20.11 5.35
C ASP A 235 -23.25 18.72 4.76
N TYR A 236 -22.19 18.57 3.97
CA TYR A 236 -21.74 17.26 3.49
C TYR A 236 -21.41 16.31 4.65
N ARG A 237 -21.78 15.03 4.49
CA ARG A 237 -21.46 13.95 5.43
C ARG A 237 -20.01 13.45 5.28
N ILE A 238 -19.05 14.37 5.37
CA ILE A 238 -17.62 14.11 5.11
C ILE A 238 -17.06 13.05 6.06
N ASN A 239 -17.40 13.11 7.35
CA ASN A 239 -16.91 12.15 8.34
C ASN A 239 -17.44 10.74 8.07
N ASP A 240 -18.74 10.60 7.81
CA ASP A 240 -19.38 9.33 7.49
C ASP A 240 -18.82 8.72 6.20
N PHE A 241 -18.61 9.56 5.17
CA PHE A 241 -17.95 9.11 3.94
C PHE A 241 -16.50 8.68 4.19
N GLY A 242 -15.81 9.36 5.11
CA GLY A 242 -14.46 9.00 5.55
C GLY A 242 -14.41 7.63 6.24
N GLU A 243 -15.41 7.28 7.06
CA GLU A 243 -15.54 5.94 7.64
C GLU A 243 -15.91 4.90 6.57
N PHE A 244 -16.84 5.22 5.67
CA PHE A 244 -17.16 4.38 4.50
C PHE A 244 -15.91 4.04 3.66
N MET A 245 -15.04 5.03 3.41
CA MET A 245 -13.76 4.81 2.72
C MET A 245 -12.81 3.89 3.51
N LYS A 246 -12.78 4.00 4.85
CA LYS A 246 -11.93 3.16 5.71
C LYS A 246 -12.40 1.71 5.76
N GLU A 247 -13.71 1.48 5.76
CA GLU A 247 -14.34 0.16 5.71
C GLU A 247 -14.15 -0.50 4.34
N SER A 248 -14.19 0.31 3.28
CA SER A 248 -14.04 -0.15 1.89
C SER A 248 -12.58 -0.25 1.41
N ARG A 249 -11.59 -0.26 2.32
CA ARG A 249 -10.17 -0.33 1.93
C ARG A 249 -9.84 -1.65 1.25
N LEU A 250 -9.17 -1.56 0.11
CA LEU A 250 -8.65 -2.72 -0.59
C LEU A 250 -7.50 -3.37 0.17
N ALA A 251 -7.44 -4.70 0.12
CA ALA A 251 -6.35 -5.50 0.62
C ALA A 251 -5.92 -6.54 -0.43
N PRO A 252 -4.63 -6.93 -0.49
CA PRO A 252 -4.19 -8.03 -1.34
C PRO A 252 -4.94 -9.31 -0.99
N ALA A 253 -5.53 -9.96 -1.98
CA ALA A 253 -6.25 -11.21 -1.79
C ALA A 253 -5.28 -12.35 -1.46
N LEU A 254 -5.67 -13.22 -0.53
CA LEU A 254 -4.95 -14.47 -0.26
C LEU A 254 -5.17 -15.44 -1.42
N SER A 255 -4.20 -16.31 -1.70
CA SER A 255 -4.32 -17.32 -2.78
C SER A 255 -5.55 -18.21 -2.64
N SER A 256 -5.99 -18.50 -1.40
CA SER A 256 -7.21 -19.26 -1.10
C SER A 256 -8.51 -18.53 -1.46
N MET A 257 -8.47 -17.21 -1.62
CA MET A 257 -9.62 -16.38 -1.99
C MET A 257 -9.74 -16.18 -3.51
N ILE A 258 -8.71 -16.58 -4.27
CA ILE A 258 -8.69 -16.52 -5.73
C ILE A 258 -9.25 -17.85 -6.24
N THR A 259 -10.54 -17.87 -6.58
CA THR A 259 -11.14 -19.00 -7.30
C THR A 259 -11.23 -18.65 -8.78
N GLU A 260 -11.22 -19.65 -9.66
CA GLU A 260 -11.25 -19.44 -11.14
C GLU A 260 -12.40 -18.52 -11.59
N ASN A 261 -13.51 -18.50 -10.84
CA ASN A 261 -14.72 -17.73 -11.15
C ASN A 261 -14.89 -16.44 -10.31
N SER A 262 -13.96 -16.09 -9.42
CA SER A 262 -14.13 -14.94 -8.52
C SER A 262 -12.91 -14.02 -8.51
N GLN A 263 -13.02 -12.89 -9.21
CA GLN A 263 -12.01 -11.85 -9.16
C GLN A 263 -12.23 -10.97 -7.90
N PRO A 264 -11.22 -10.83 -7.01
CA PRO A 264 -11.35 -10.03 -5.78
C PRO A 264 -11.76 -8.57 -6.04
N ILE A 265 -11.28 -7.97 -7.13
CA ILE A 265 -11.67 -6.61 -7.52
C ILE A 265 -13.15 -6.51 -7.85
N LYS A 266 -13.74 -7.55 -8.46
CA LYS A 266 -15.16 -7.57 -8.80
C LYS A 266 -16.01 -7.69 -7.54
N ARG A 267 -15.57 -8.46 -6.54
CA ARG A 267 -16.21 -8.53 -5.22
C ARG A 267 -16.18 -7.17 -4.51
N ALA A 268 -15.06 -6.45 -4.57
CA ALA A 268 -14.97 -5.10 -4.01
C ALA A 268 -15.91 -4.11 -4.71
N GLN A 269 -16.04 -4.20 -6.04
CA GLN A 269 -17.00 -3.39 -6.80
C GLN A 269 -18.45 -3.68 -6.41
N VAL A 270 -18.83 -4.96 -6.27
CA VAL A 270 -20.18 -5.37 -5.83
C VAL A 270 -20.45 -4.91 -4.39
N HIS A 271 -19.43 -4.96 -3.52
CA HIS A 271 -19.54 -4.46 -2.16
C HIS A 271 -19.82 -2.94 -2.13
N LEU A 272 -19.08 -2.15 -2.92
CA LEU A 272 -19.30 -0.71 -3.04
C LEU A 272 -20.67 -0.38 -3.64
N GLU A 273 -21.08 -1.10 -4.69
CA GLU A 273 -22.42 -0.97 -5.29
C GLU A 273 -23.49 -1.15 -4.21
N ARG A 274 -23.45 -2.26 -3.48
CA ARG A 274 -24.41 -2.55 -2.42
C ARG A 274 -24.43 -1.45 -1.36
N MET A 275 -23.28 -1.07 -0.80
CA MET A 275 -23.22 -0.06 0.27
C MET A 275 -23.64 1.35 -0.18
N SER A 276 -23.66 1.61 -1.50
CA SER A 276 -23.98 2.93 -2.06
C SER A 276 -25.38 3.03 -2.66
N ARG A 277 -26.20 1.95 -2.63
CA ARG A 277 -27.57 1.98 -3.18
C ARG A 277 -28.46 3.04 -2.55
N TYR A 278 -28.31 3.26 -1.25
CA TYR A 278 -28.95 4.34 -0.52
C TYR A 278 -27.92 5.04 0.38
N TRP A 279 -27.31 6.12 -0.12
CA TRP A 279 -26.28 6.86 0.59
C TRP A 279 -26.48 8.38 0.43
N PRO A 280 -27.30 9.02 1.29
CA PRO A 280 -27.51 10.47 1.26
C PRO A 280 -26.20 11.22 1.50
N MET A 281 -25.87 12.18 0.63
CA MET A 281 -24.57 12.88 0.66
C MET A 281 -24.49 14.03 1.66
N VAL A 282 -25.64 14.61 2.02
CA VAL A 282 -25.75 15.77 2.90
C VAL A 282 -26.59 15.43 4.12
N ILE A 283 -26.27 16.09 5.24
CA ILE A 283 -26.92 15.87 6.53
C ILE A 283 -28.40 16.25 6.45
N GLY A 284 -28.76 17.27 5.67
CA GLY A 284 -30.16 17.71 5.49
C GLY A 284 -31.04 16.76 4.66
N GLU A 285 -30.48 15.81 3.92
CA GLU A 285 -31.23 14.86 3.06
C GLU A 285 -31.57 13.55 3.77
N THR A 286 -31.14 13.38 5.03
CA THR A 286 -31.36 12.17 5.80
C THR A 286 -31.85 12.47 7.20
N ILE A 287 -32.79 11.67 7.69
CA ILE A 287 -33.23 11.62 9.08
C ILE A 287 -32.68 10.34 9.72
N ILE A 288 -32.79 9.20 9.03
CA ILE A 288 -32.40 7.89 9.58
C ILE A 288 -30.93 7.83 10.00
N PHE A 289 -30.02 8.42 9.20
CA PHE A 289 -28.59 8.41 9.52
C PHE A 289 -28.20 9.45 10.57
N ASN A 290 -29.04 10.47 10.78
CA ASN A 290 -28.87 11.45 11.87
C ASN A 290 -29.38 10.92 13.21
N MET A 291 -30.22 9.88 13.21
CA MET A 291 -30.72 9.19 14.40
C MET A 291 -30.12 7.80 14.59
N ALA A 292 -28.87 7.59 14.16
CA ALA A 292 -28.19 6.29 14.21
C ALA A 292 -28.36 5.58 15.57
N SER A 293 -28.26 6.29 16.70
CA SER A 293 -28.45 5.72 18.04
C SER A 293 -29.82 5.07 18.31
N HIS A 294 -30.85 5.43 17.54
CA HIS A 294 -32.22 4.92 17.68
C HIS A 294 -32.58 3.87 16.64
N VAL A 295 -31.92 3.88 15.48
CA VAL A 295 -32.22 2.97 14.36
C VAL A 295 -31.15 1.88 14.25
N ASP A 296 -30.01 2.04 14.92
CA ASP A 296 -29.01 1.00 15.05
C ASP A 296 -29.62 -0.26 15.69
N PRO A 297 -29.24 -1.45 15.20
CA PRO A 297 -28.19 -1.70 14.21
C PRO A 297 -28.66 -1.75 12.73
N LEU A 298 -29.93 -1.43 12.44
CA LEU A 298 -30.58 -1.71 11.15
C LEU A 298 -29.82 -1.17 9.92
N PRO A 299 -29.37 0.09 9.84
CA PRO A 299 -28.75 0.63 8.63
C PRO A 299 -27.44 -0.07 8.28
N ASN A 300 -26.72 -0.57 9.28
CA ASN A 300 -25.45 -1.29 9.11
C ASN A 300 -25.66 -2.77 8.78
N MET A 301 -26.82 -3.33 9.13
CA MET A 301 -27.13 -4.74 8.90
C MET A 301 -27.75 -4.96 7.53
N ILE A 302 -28.68 -4.09 7.12
CA ILE A 302 -29.43 -4.24 5.86
C ILE A 302 -28.53 -4.18 4.60
N ILE A 303 -27.29 -3.68 4.76
CA ILE A 303 -26.28 -3.61 3.70
C ILE A 303 -25.40 -4.88 3.59
N LYS A 304 -25.59 -5.88 4.46
CA LYS A 304 -24.86 -7.16 4.40
C LYS A 304 -25.22 -7.94 3.13
N ASP A 305 -24.34 -8.86 2.75
CA ASP A 305 -24.60 -9.76 1.60
C ASP A 305 -25.71 -10.77 1.91
N LYS A 306 -25.79 -11.20 3.17
CA LYS A 306 -26.78 -12.13 3.70
C LYS A 306 -27.09 -11.73 5.14
N LEU A 307 -28.34 -11.94 5.55
CA LEU A 307 -28.79 -11.82 6.93
C LEU A 307 -29.08 -13.22 7.46
N ASP A 308 -28.71 -13.49 8.71
CA ASP A 308 -29.19 -14.63 9.47
C ASP A 308 -30.49 -14.29 10.23
N ASP A 309 -31.07 -15.27 10.92
CA ASP A 309 -32.35 -15.08 11.61
C ASP A 309 -32.24 -14.12 12.80
N ASP A 310 -31.09 -14.10 13.47
CA ASP A 310 -30.78 -13.16 14.55
C ASP A 310 -30.66 -11.73 13.99
N ASP A 311 -30.01 -11.58 12.83
CA ASP A 311 -29.90 -10.30 12.13
C ASP A 311 -31.28 -9.74 11.77
N VAL A 312 -32.17 -10.60 11.25
CA VAL A 312 -33.56 -10.22 10.94
C VAL A 312 -34.30 -9.78 12.20
N LEU A 313 -34.12 -10.49 13.31
CA LEU A 313 -34.76 -10.16 14.59
C LEU A 313 -34.31 -8.77 15.08
N GLU A 314 -33.02 -8.47 15.02
CA GLU A 314 -32.48 -7.15 15.41
C GLU A 314 -33.00 -6.02 14.49
N CYS A 315 -33.08 -6.25 13.18
CA CYS A 315 -33.72 -5.30 12.28
C CYS A 315 -35.20 -5.05 12.63
N LYS A 316 -35.96 -6.11 12.96
CA LYS A 316 -37.36 -5.97 13.38
C LYS A 316 -37.49 -5.20 14.70
N LYS A 317 -36.62 -5.46 15.67
CA LYS A 317 -36.57 -4.71 16.95
C LYS A 317 -36.35 -3.21 16.71
N ALA A 318 -35.44 -2.84 15.81
CA ALA A 318 -35.21 -1.44 15.45
C ALA A 318 -36.47 -0.80 14.83
N ILE A 319 -37.16 -1.51 13.93
CA ILE A 319 -38.44 -1.03 13.36
C ILE A 319 -39.48 -0.81 14.46
N TYR A 320 -39.66 -1.77 15.38
CA TYR A 320 -40.62 -1.62 16.48
C TYR A 320 -40.23 -0.52 17.48
N HIS A 321 -38.94 -0.27 17.69
CA HIS A 321 -38.48 0.86 18.49
C HIS A 321 -38.96 2.19 17.88
N VAL A 322 -38.83 2.35 16.57
CA VAL A 322 -39.28 3.53 15.83
C VAL A 322 -40.82 3.69 15.91
N VAL A 323 -41.59 2.61 15.80
CA VAL A 323 -43.05 2.63 16.06
C VAL A 323 -43.36 3.15 17.47
N GLY A 324 -42.59 2.69 18.46
CA GLY A 324 -42.69 3.17 19.84
C GLY A 324 -42.40 4.67 19.97
N MET A 325 -41.37 5.17 19.26
CA MET A 325 -41.03 6.60 19.25
C MET A 325 -42.16 7.45 18.64
N GLU A 326 -42.77 6.99 17.54
CA GLU A 326 -43.90 7.67 16.90
C GLU A 326 -45.12 7.71 17.83
N ASN A 327 -45.46 6.59 18.48
CA ASN A 327 -46.57 6.50 19.42
C ASN A 327 -46.38 7.43 20.64
N ARG A 328 -45.13 7.61 21.10
CA ARG A 328 -44.77 8.56 22.16
C ARG A 328 -44.59 9.99 21.64
N ASN A 329 -44.70 10.17 20.32
CA ASN A 329 -44.53 11.43 19.62
C ASN A 329 -43.20 12.12 19.97
N GLU A 330 -42.12 11.34 20.05
CA GLU A 330 -40.78 11.82 20.40
C GLU A 330 -40.21 12.76 19.32
N PRO A 331 -39.38 13.74 19.68
CA PRO A 331 -38.77 14.64 18.70
C PRO A 331 -37.66 13.93 17.89
N LEU A 332 -37.68 14.08 16.57
CA LEU A 332 -36.63 13.58 15.68
C LEU A 332 -35.50 14.61 15.50
N PRO A 333 -34.23 14.18 15.36
CA PRO A 333 -33.09 15.06 15.13
C PRO A 333 -33.09 15.57 13.69
N ILE A 334 -33.77 16.69 13.46
CA ILE A 334 -33.82 17.33 12.14
C ILE A 334 -32.89 18.54 12.13
N THR A 335 -32.01 18.57 11.15
CA THR A 335 -31.18 19.73 10.81
C THR A 335 -32.08 20.82 10.22
N SER A 336 -32.55 21.74 11.06
CA SER A 336 -33.29 22.92 10.60
C SER A 336 -32.33 23.86 9.89
N LEU A 337 -32.16 23.67 8.58
CA LEU A 337 -31.43 24.59 7.70
C LEU A 337 -32.26 25.87 7.54
N GLY A 338 -32.00 26.86 8.41
CA GLY A 338 -32.20 28.30 8.15
C GLY A 338 -33.62 28.81 7.88
N SER A 339 -34.66 27.98 7.89
CA SER A 339 -36.03 28.44 7.65
C SER A 339 -36.56 29.19 8.89
N ARG A 340 -36.65 30.51 8.81
CA ARG A 340 -37.50 31.33 9.69
C ARG A 340 -38.97 30.97 9.38
N GLY A 341 -39.45 29.89 9.97
CA GLY A 341 -40.81 29.41 9.83
C GLY A 341 -41.15 28.37 10.89
N LYS A 342 -42.44 28.11 11.11
CA LYS A 342 -42.86 26.92 11.87
C LYS A 342 -42.43 25.70 11.06
N GLY A 343 -41.45 24.95 11.57
CA GLY A 343 -40.97 23.73 10.92
C GLY A 343 -42.10 22.71 10.69
N PRO A 344 -41.88 21.69 9.85
CA PRO A 344 -42.88 20.68 9.55
C PRO A 344 -43.46 20.08 10.84
N LYS A 345 -44.78 19.85 10.85
CA LYS A 345 -45.48 19.21 11.97
C LYS A 345 -44.84 17.86 12.27
N ARG A 346 -44.86 17.40 13.52
CA ARG A 346 -44.18 16.17 13.92
C ARG A 346 -44.66 14.94 13.12
N ASP A 347 -45.95 14.87 12.80
CA ASP A 347 -46.53 13.82 11.95
C ASP A 347 -45.93 13.82 10.52
N GLU A 348 -45.54 14.99 9.99
CA GLU A 348 -44.84 15.11 8.72
C GLU A 348 -43.41 14.55 8.81
N GLN A 349 -42.75 14.80 9.94
CA GLN A 349 -41.38 14.36 10.18
C GLN A 349 -41.29 12.84 10.26
N TYR A 350 -42.19 12.19 11.01
CA TYR A 350 -42.28 10.73 11.06
C TYR A 350 -42.64 10.15 9.69
N ARG A 351 -43.52 10.79 8.92
CA ARG A 351 -43.84 10.33 7.57
C ARG A 351 -42.65 10.40 6.61
N GLN A 352 -41.84 11.46 6.69
CA GLN A 352 -40.60 11.58 5.92
C GLN A 352 -39.58 10.51 6.33
N MET A 353 -39.38 10.32 7.63
CA MET A 353 -38.48 9.29 8.18
C MET A 353 -38.91 7.88 7.74
N TRP A 354 -40.20 7.53 7.82
CA TRP A 354 -40.72 6.24 7.34
C TRP A 354 -40.52 6.05 5.83
N SER A 355 -40.71 7.10 5.04
CA SER A 355 -40.45 7.07 3.60
C SER A 355 -38.96 6.83 3.30
N GLU A 356 -38.08 7.41 4.10
CA GLU A 356 -36.63 7.25 3.99
C GLU A 356 -36.19 5.84 4.37
N LEU A 357 -36.65 5.34 5.53
CA LEU A 357 -36.37 4.00 6.02
C LEU A 357 -36.88 2.92 5.04
N GLU A 358 -38.07 3.13 4.45
CA GLU A 358 -38.59 2.28 3.40
C GLU A 358 -37.70 2.31 2.15
N SER A 359 -37.22 3.49 1.73
CA SER A 359 -36.33 3.62 0.57
C SER A 359 -35.02 2.86 0.78
N LEU A 360 -34.42 2.99 1.97
CA LEU A 360 -33.24 2.22 2.36
C LEU A 360 -33.52 0.72 2.28
N ILE A 361 -34.53 0.21 2.97
CA ILE A 361 -34.80 -1.24 3.04
C ILE A 361 -35.18 -1.80 1.67
N ARG A 362 -35.97 -1.07 0.87
CA ARG A 362 -36.34 -1.48 -0.49
C ARG A 362 -35.13 -1.64 -1.40
N ALA A 363 -34.14 -0.74 -1.30
CA ALA A 363 -32.90 -0.81 -2.09
C ALA A 363 -32.11 -2.12 -1.85
N HIS A 364 -32.36 -2.81 -0.74
CA HIS A 364 -31.70 -4.07 -0.38
C HIS A 364 -32.62 -5.28 -0.40
N SER A 365 -33.93 -5.11 -0.61
CA SER A 365 -34.95 -6.16 -0.48
C SER A 365 -34.75 -7.36 -1.42
N GLU A 366 -34.14 -7.14 -2.58
CA GLU A 366 -33.87 -8.19 -3.58
C GLU A 366 -32.59 -9.00 -3.27
N THR A 367 -31.81 -8.61 -2.26
CA THR A 367 -30.52 -9.25 -1.94
C THR A 367 -30.69 -10.66 -1.38
N SER A 368 -31.68 -10.87 -0.51
CA SER A 368 -32.03 -12.21 0.00
C SER A 368 -33.48 -12.27 0.50
N PRO A 369 -34.07 -13.47 0.67
CA PRO A 369 -35.39 -13.63 1.27
C PRO A 369 -35.54 -12.99 2.66
N GLN A 370 -34.46 -13.00 3.45
CA GLN A 370 -34.40 -12.37 4.77
C GLN A 370 -34.51 -10.83 4.69
N HIS A 371 -33.87 -10.19 3.71
CA HIS A 371 -34.04 -8.75 3.48
C HIS A 371 -35.49 -8.41 3.12
N LYS A 372 -36.13 -9.26 2.31
CA LYS A 372 -37.56 -9.13 2.01
C LYS A 372 -38.44 -9.26 3.26
N ALA A 373 -38.13 -10.19 4.16
CA ALA A 373 -38.86 -10.34 5.42
C ALA A 373 -38.76 -9.09 6.33
N VAL A 374 -37.63 -8.38 6.31
CA VAL A 374 -37.49 -7.08 6.99
C VAL A 374 -38.35 -6.00 6.33
N LEU A 375 -38.42 -5.97 5.00
CA LEU A 375 -39.31 -5.07 4.26
C LEU A 375 -40.78 -5.33 4.57
N ASP A 376 -41.20 -6.60 4.58
CA ASP A 376 -42.59 -6.97 4.85
C ASP A 376 -43.00 -6.52 6.27
N CYS A 377 -42.12 -6.70 7.26
CA CYS A 377 -42.32 -6.18 8.62
C CYS A 377 -42.49 -4.65 8.66
N LEU A 378 -41.69 -3.91 7.90
CA LEU A 378 -41.80 -2.45 7.81
C LEU A 378 -43.16 -2.02 7.25
N LEU A 379 -43.61 -2.69 6.18
CA LEU A 379 -44.87 -2.37 5.51
C LEU A 379 -46.09 -2.70 6.36
N GLU A 380 -46.00 -3.73 7.21
CA GLU A 380 -47.03 -4.03 8.21
C GLU A 380 -47.14 -2.93 9.27
N CYS A 381 -46.01 -2.44 9.77
CA CYS A 381 -45.95 -1.36 10.76
C CYS A 381 -46.43 0.00 10.21
N LYS A 382 -46.23 0.26 8.91
CA LYS A 382 -46.61 1.53 8.26
C LYS A 382 -48.11 1.64 7.92
N LYS A 383 -48.90 0.56 8.04
CA LYS A 383 -50.33 0.60 7.65
C LYS A 383 -51.05 1.74 8.39
N PRO A 384 -51.77 2.61 7.67
CA PRO A 384 -52.39 3.78 8.27
C PRO A 384 -53.45 3.37 9.30
N SER A 385 -53.43 4.04 10.46
CA SER A 385 -54.49 3.96 11.46
C SER A 385 -55.86 4.20 10.79
N PRO A 386 -56.89 3.40 11.07
CA PRO A 386 -58.20 3.51 10.43
C PRO A 386 -59.01 4.67 11.01
N GLU A 387 -58.66 5.92 10.67
CA GLU A 387 -59.49 7.09 10.99
C GLU A 387 -60.13 7.78 9.77
N ASP A 388 -59.85 7.33 8.54
CA ASP A 388 -60.35 7.96 7.30
C ASP A 388 -61.53 7.25 6.61
N SER A 389 -62.37 6.49 7.33
CA SER A 389 -63.64 6.00 6.78
C SER A 389 -64.83 6.24 7.71
N LYS A 390 -65.54 7.35 7.45
CA LYS A 390 -66.84 7.65 8.05
C LYS A 390 -67.94 6.71 7.53
N SER A 391 -68.64 6.14 8.51
CA SER A 391 -70.06 5.77 8.53
C SER A 391 -70.52 4.38 8.04
N PRO A 392 -71.53 3.78 8.72
CA PRO A 392 -71.68 2.34 8.83
C PRO A 392 -72.86 1.78 8.02
N LYS A 393 -72.71 0.55 7.52
CA LYS A 393 -73.87 -0.32 7.20
C LYS A 393 -73.64 -1.72 7.79
N LYS A 394 -74.48 -2.08 8.77
CA LYS A 394 -74.81 -3.47 9.15
C LYS A 394 -75.36 -4.17 7.88
N ILE A 395 -75.18 -5.46 7.59
CA ILE A 395 -75.53 -6.72 8.30
C ILE A 395 -74.73 -7.89 7.61
N PRO A 396 -74.81 -9.19 8.02
CA PRO A 396 -73.99 -9.89 9.01
C PRO A 396 -73.05 -11.01 8.45
N ALA A 397 -72.08 -11.36 9.30
CA ALA A 397 -71.37 -12.63 9.52
C ALA A 397 -71.35 -13.75 8.46
N LYS A 398 -70.12 -14.19 8.14
CA LYS A 398 -69.76 -15.61 8.22
C LYS A 398 -68.29 -15.73 8.65
N GLU A 399 -68.09 -16.35 9.81
CA GLU A 399 -66.80 -16.63 10.45
C GLU A 399 -66.08 -17.77 9.72
N GLU A 400 -64.82 -17.54 9.33
CA GLU A 400 -63.80 -18.57 9.30
C GLU A 400 -62.54 -17.99 9.96
N LYS A 401 -62.27 -18.49 11.17
CA LYS A 401 -61.10 -18.18 11.99
C LYS A 401 -59.91 -18.98 11.45
N MET A 402 -58.85 -18.32 11.01
CA MET A 402 -57.52 -18.92 10.87
C MET A 402 -56.55 -18.19 11.80
N ASP A 403 -55.89 -18.97 12.65
CA ASP A 403 -54.94 -18.57 13.69
C ASP A 403 -53.69 -17.89 13.11
N MET A 404 -53.53 -16.58 13.35
CA MET A 404 -52.27 -15.83 13.17
C MET A 404 -51.91 -14.94 14.39
N ASP A 405 -52.71 -14.97 15.45
CA ASP A 405 -52.60 -14.04 16.60
C ASP A 405 -51.61 -14.53 17.68
N SER A 406 -51.18 -15.80 17.62
CA SER A 406 -50.41 -16.44 18.70
C SER A 406 -48.97 -15.92 18.85
N ASP A 407 -48.30 -15.49 17.78
CA ASP A 407 -46.87 -15.16 17.84
C ASP A 407 -46.64 -13.68 18.16
N GLN A 408 -47.51 -12.79 17.68
CA GLN A 408 -47.52 -11.40 18.12
C GLN A 408 -47.83 -11.33 19.62
N GLU A 409 -48.88 -11.99 20.09
CA GLU A 409 -49.29 -11.93 21.50
C GLU A 409 -48.24 -12.53 22.47
N LYS A 410 -47.48 -13.56 22.05
CA LYS A 410 -46.35 -14.11 22.82
C LYS A 410 -45.20 -13.11 22.94
N THR A 411 -44.87 -12.42 21.84
CA THR A 411 -43.79 -11.43 21.81
C THR A 411 -44.14 -10.18 22.63
N TRP A 412 -45.40 -9.73 22.58
CA TRP A 412 -45.93 -8.65 23.41
C TRP A 412 -45.92 -9.00 24.91
N LYS A 413 -46.24 -10.25 25.27
CA LYS A 413 -46.17 -10.72 26.67
C LYS A 413 -44.74 -10.83 27.18
N GLU A 414 -43.77 -11.17 26.34
CA GLU A 414 -42.35 -11.17 26.74
C GLU A 414 -41.79 -9.75 26.91
N LEU A 415 -42.19 -8.80 26.07
CA LEU A 415 -41.81 -7.39 26.18
C LEU A 415 -42.38 -6.72 27.44
N GLU A 416 -43.65 -6.93 27.76
CA GLU A 416 -44.24 -6.45 29.02
C GLU A 416 -43.55 -7.05 30.26
N ARG A 417 -43.11 -8.31 30.16
CA ARG A 417 -42.41 -9.00 31.25
C ARG A 417 -41.00 -8.44 31.45
N TYR A 418 -40.33 -8.02 30.38
CA TYR A 418 -39.01 -7.41 30.43
C TYR A 418 -39.03 -5.95 30.94
N GLU A 419 -40.08 -5.18 30.62
CA GLU A 419 -40.28 -3.83 31.16
C GLU A 419 -40.59 -3.81 32.65
N LYS A 420 -41.28 -4.85 33.17
CA LYS A 420 -41.65 -4.95 34.59
C LYS A 420 -40.55 -5.50 35.50
N MET A 421 -39.42 -5.97 34.94
CA MET A 421 -38.28 -6.46 35.73
C MET A 421 -37.42 -5.33 36.29
N THR A 422 -36.95 -5.51 37.52
CA THR A 422 -36.04 -4.59 38.18
C THR A 422 -34.63 -4.64 37.55
N GLU A 423 -33.86 -3.55 37.63
CA GLU A 423 -32.47 -3.45 37.12
C GLU A 423 -31.56 -4.61 37.57
N ARG A 424 -31.81 -5.15 38.77
CA ARG A 424 -31.06 -6.28 39.35
C ARG A 424 -31.41 -7.62 38.69
N GLU A 425 -32.66 -7.82 38.29
CA GLU A 425 -33.14 -9.03 37.59
C GLU A 425 -32.67 -9.06 36.12
N LYS A 426 -32.54 -7.88 35.48
CA LYS A 426 -31.97 -7.74 34.13
C LYS A 426 -30.47 -8.10 34.08
N GLN A 427 -29.72 -7.87 35.17
CA GLN A 427 -28.31 -8.26 35.28
C GLN A 427 -28.12 -9.77 35.52
N ASP A 428 -29.03 -10.42 36.25
CA ASP A 428 -28.93 -11.86 36.55
C ASP A 428 -29.35 -12.75 35.36
N MET A 429 -30.29 -12.30 34.52
CA MET A 429 -30.65 -13.01 33.27
C MET A 429 -29.53 -12.99 32.21
N ASN A 430 -28.59 -12.05 32.30
CA ASN A 430 -27.41 -11.95 31.41
C ASN A 430 -26.19 -12.74 31.91
N LYS A 431 -26.32 -13.51 33.00
CA LYS A 431 -25.26 -14.42 33.48
C LYS A 431 -25.74 -15.86 33.43
N SER A 432 -25.55 -16.49 32.28
CA SER A 432 -25.47 -17.95 32.17
C SER A 432 -24.10 -18.35 31.62
N ASP A 433 -23.30 -18.94 32.51
CA ASP A 433 -22.21 -19.90 32.35
C ASP A 433 -21.35 -19.91 31.06
N VAL A 434 -20.27 -19.12 31.06
CA VAL A 434 -18.89 -19.62 30.81
C VAL A 434 -17.91 -18.79 31.65
N ALA A 435 -17.38 -19.37 32.74
CA ALA A 435 -16.28 -18.78 33.48
C ALA A 435 -14.94 -18.96 32.72
N PRO A 436 -14.13 -17.91 32.51
CA PRO A 436 -12.73 -18.08 32.11
C PRO A 436 -11.89 -18.51 33.33
N PRO A 437 -10.89 -19.40 33.19
CA PRO A 437 -10.06 -19.83 34.30
C PRO A 437 -9.15 -18.68 34.79
N PRO A 438 -8.73 -18.68 36.07
CA PRO A 438 -7.99 -17.58 36.67
C PRO A 438 -6.58 -17.45 36.09
N PRO A 439 -6.05 -16.22 35.96
CA PRO A 439 -4.72 -16.00 35.40
C PRO A 439 -3.66 -16.51 36.38
N LYS A 440 -2.84 -17.46 35.93
CA LYS A 440 -1.64 -17.92 36.65
C LYS A 440 -0.67 -16.74 36.77
N ARG A 441 -0.36 -16.36 38.02
CA ARG A 441 0.81 -15.53 38.35
C ARG A 441 2.07 -16.24 37.88
N GLN A 442 2.77 -15.68 36.90
CA GLN A 442 4.16 -16.03 36.61
C GLN A 442 5.09 -14.91 37.07
N LYS A 443 6.20 -15.36 37.66
CA LYS A 443 7.19 -14.59 38.39
C LYS A 443 7.96 -13.63 37.49
N ILE A 444 8.32 -12.50 38.09
CA ILE A 444 9.30 -11.52 37.64
C ILE A 444 10.68 -12.21 37.46
N ALA A 445 11.32 -11.99 36.32
CA ALA A 445 12.76 -12.04 36.14
C ALA A 445 13.18 -10.79 35.33
N GLN A 446 14.28 -10.19 35.77
CA GLN A 446 14.75 -8.84 35.47
C GLN A 446 15.56 -8.73 34.14
N ASP A 447 15.64 -7.47 33.68
CA ASP A 447 16.63 -6.84 32.78
C ASP A 447 16.62 -7.14 31.27
N GLU A 448 16.19 -6.17 30.46
CA GLU A 448 17.10 -5.16 29.87
C GLU A 448 16.31 -3.93 29.36
N GLN A 449 16.77 -2.74 29.72
CA GLN A 449 16.16 -1.43 29.44
C GLN A 449 16.41 -0.98 27.99
N LEU A 450 15.37 -0.57 27.26
CA LEU A 450 15.48 0.50 26.25
C LEU A 450 14.13 1.22 26.03
N THR A 451 14.07 2.43 26.62
CA THR A 451 13.30 3.63 26.25
C THR A 451 11.89 3.47 25.66
N ARG A 452 10.92 3.71 26.55
CA ARG A 452 9.58 4.25 26.31
C ARG A 452 9.59 5.43 25.32
N ASN A 453 8.71 5.39 24.31
CA ASN A 453 7.76 6.48 24.01
C ASN A 453 6.66 6.06 23.03
N THR A 454 5.47 6.63 23.26
CA THR A 454 4.24 6.67 22.45
C THR A 454 3.25 5.50 22.52
N THR A 455 2.39 5.55 23.53
CA THR A 455 1.07 4.89 23.56
C THR A 455 0.08 5.64 22.66
N GLY A 456 -0.09 5.14 21.44
CA GLY A 456 -1.26 5.39 20.59
C GLY A 456 -1.72 4.04 20.04
N SER A 457 -3.04 3.79 19.97
CA SER A 457 -3.60 2.56 19.41
C SER A 457 -3.09 2.37 17.98
N GLN A 458 -2.24 1.36 17.77
CA GLN A 458 -1.73 1.05 16.44
C GLN A 458 -2.89 0.60 15.56
N SER A 459 -3.09 1.26 14.42
CA SER A 459 -4.14 0.89 13.48
C SER A 459 -3.86 -0.50 12.89
N LEU A 460 -4.92 -1.23 12.52
CA LEU A 460 -4.81 -2.52 11.81
C LEU A 460 -3.96 -2.40 10.53
N LEU A 461 -3.97 -1.25 9.87
CA LEU A 461 -3.12 -0.96 8.72
C LEU A 461 -1.64 -0.85 9.11
N ALA A 462 -1.31 -0.21 10.24
CA ALA A 462 0.07 -0.15 10.73
C ALA A 462 0.57 -1.55 11.11
N MET A 463 -0.26 -2.34 11.79
CA MET A 463 0.06 -3.73 12.12
C MET A 463 0.22 -4.61 10.87
N TRP A 464 -0.68 -4.48 9.89
CA TRP A 464 -0.60 -5.21 8.63
C TRP A 464 0.61 -4.79 7.80
N THR A 465 0.87 -3.48 7.67
CA THR A 465 2.03 -2.95 6.94
C THR A 465 3.33 -3.40 7.60
N ASN A 466 3.41 -3.39 8.93
CA ASN A 466 4.57 -3.90 9.66
C ASN A 466 4.72 -5.42 9.50
N LYS A 467 3.61 -6.16 9.49
CA LYS A 467 3.60 -7.62 9.25
C LYS A 467 4.03 -7.95 7.83
N ILE A 468 3.54 -7.23 6.82
CA ILE A 468 3.95 -7.39 5.41
C ILE A 468 5.42 -7.02 5.26
N LYS A 469 5.87 -5.90 5.83
CA LYS A 469 7.30 -5.53 5.85
C LYS A 469 8.16 -6.62 6.50
N SER A 470 7.74 -7.19 7.63
CA SER A 470 8.45 -8.27 8.32
C SER A 470 8.42 -9.60 7.55
N VAL A 471 7.32 -9.93 6.89
CA VAL A 471 7.22 -11.14 6.05
C VAL A 471 8.04 -10.97 4.78
N HIS A 472 8.06 -9.78 4.18
CA HIS A 472 8.82 -9.49 2.98
C HIS A 472 10.33 -9.38 3.26
N SER A 473 10.74 -8.82 4.39
CA SER A 473 12.14 -8.85 4.81
C SER A 473 12.66 -10.28 5.00
N LYS A 474 11.78 -11.23 5.35
CA LYS A 474 12.07 -12.67 5.43
C LYS A 474 11.98 -13.40 4.09
N ARG A 475 11.42 -12.78 3.05
CA ARG A 475 11.33 -13.32 1.68
C ARG A 475 12.46 -12.86 0.77
N HIS A 476 13.39 -12.04 1.28
CA HIS A 476 14.64 -11.78 0.58
C HIS A 476 15.35 -13.13 0.41
N ILE A 477 15.39 -13.63 -0.82
CA ILE A 477 16.16 -14.83 -1.14
C ILE A 477 17.62 -14.46 -0.91
N GLU A 478 18.22 -15.08 0.09
CA GLU A 478 19.62 -14.84 0.43
C GLU A 478 20.51 -15.26 -0.74
N PHE A 479 21.60 -14.52 -0.96
CA PHE A 479 22.53 -14.83 -2.05
C PHE A 479 23.04 -16.25 -1.87
N ALA A 480 22.81 -17.12 -2.87
CA ALA A 480 23.10 -18.55 -2.76
C ALA A 480 24.54 -18.85 -2.31
N GLY A 481 25.53 -18.06 -2.78
CA GLY A 481 26.92 -18.22 -2.37
C GLY A 481 27.23 -17.86 -0.91
N ARG A 482 26.31 -17.19 -0.19
CA ARG A 482 26.39 -16.95 1.26
C ARG A 482 25.67 -18.02 2.07
N LEU A 483 24.73 -18.75 1.49
CA LEU A 483 24.08 -19.89 2.14
C LEU A 483 25.04 -21.07 2.30
N GLU A 484 26.04 -21.17 1.43
CA GLU A 484 27.01 -22.26 1.38
C GLU A 484 28.35 -21.93 2.06
N SER A 485 28.52 -20.73 2.65
CA SER A 485 29.80 -20.32 3.23
C SER A 485 29.75 -20.12 4.76
N GLU A 486 30.80 -20.57 5.45
CA GLU A 486 30.95 -20.30 6.88
C GLU A 486 31.30 -18.81 7.09
N GLY A 487 30.41 -18.08 7.76
CA GLY A 487 30.65 -16.69 8.18
C GLY A 487 30.04 -15.59 7.30
N ASN A 488 29.02 -15.88 6.48
CA ASN A 488 28.31 -14.90 5.64
C ASN A 488 29.19 -14.19 4.59
N VAL A 489 30.36 -14.74 4.26
CA VAL A 489 31.26 -14.23 3.21
C VAL A 489 31.41 -15.32 2.15
N ALA A 490 30.90 -15.09 0.94
CA ALA A 490 31.00 -16.07 -0.13
C ALA A 490 32.46 -16.23 -0.58
N GLU A 491 33.01 -17.44 -0.48
CA GLU A 491 34.35 -17.74 -1.01
C GLU A 491 34.29 -17.81 -2.54
N LEU A 492 34.91 -16.85 -3.21
CA LEU A 492 35.10 -16.87 -4.66
C LEU A 492 36.32 -17.72 -5.00
N TYR A 493 36.22 -18.51 -6.08
CA TYR A 493 37.30 -19.35 -6.61
C TYR A 493 37.79 -20.46 -5.66
N GLN A 494 36.88 -21.24 -5.09
CA GLN A 494 37.19 -22.42 -4.25
C GLN A 494 38.16 -23.43 -4.91
N ASN A 495 38.22 -23.44 -6.25
CA ASN A 495 39.09 -24.31 -7.03
C ASN A 495 40.50 -23.72 -7.29
N LEU A 496 40.78 -22.49 -6.84
CA LEU A 496 42.11 -21.90 -6.93
C LEU A 496 42.95 -22.42 -5.76
N LYS A 497 43.88 -23.34 -6.05
CA LYS A 497 44.77 -23.89 -5.03
C LYS A 497 45.59 -22.74 -4.41
N LYS A 498 45.62 -22.67 -3.08
CA LYS A 498 46.37 -21.67 -2.30
C LYS A 498 47.89 -21.70 -2.57
N ASP A 499 48.39 -22.72 -3.26
CA ASP A 499 49.82 -22.94 -3.50
C ASP A 499 50.41 -22.11 -4.67
N ASP A 500 49.58 -21.43 -5.48
CA ASP A 500 50.05 -20.61 -6.60
C ASP A 500 50.18 -19.11 -6.28
N ILE A 501 50.15 -18.73 -4.99
CA ILE A 501 50.45 -17.36 -4.56
C ILE A 501 51.94 -17.28 -4.22
N PRO A 502 52.81 -16.67 -5.07
CA PRO A 502 54.18 -16.40 -4.65
C PRO A 502 54.15 -15.48 -3.43
N SER A 503 54.79 -15.91 -2.35
CA SER A 503 54.91 -15.16 -1.10
C SER A 503 55.68 -13.86 -1.31
N ALA A 504 54.97 -12.79 -1.65
CA ALA A 504 55.52 -11.44 -1.69
C ALA A 504 55.50 -10.82 -0.29
N THR A 505 56.42 -11.25 0.58
CA THR A 505 56.88 -10.42 1.69
C THR A 505 57.95 -9.48 1.15
N PRO A 506 57.75 -8.14 1.11
CA PRO A 506 58.81 -7.24 0.70
C PRO A 506 59.82 -7.08 1.85
N GLU A 507 61.03 -7.60 1.67
CA GLU A 507 62.19 -7.19 2.45
C GLU A 507 62.46 -5.69 2.21
N ILE A 508 62.29 -4.89 3.25
CA ILE A 508 62.62 -3.46 3.23
C ILE A 508 64.14 -3.34 3.26
N THR A 509 64.74 -2.92 2.15
CA THR A 509 66.17 -2.57 2.09
C THR A 509 66.44 -1.21 2.77
N PRO A 510 67.61 -0.98 3.38
CA PRO A 510 67.89 0.20 4.21
C PRO A 510 67.90 1.56 3.51
N LEU A 511 67.65 1.63 2.20
CA LEU A 511 67.73 2.86 1.40
C LEU A 511 66.43 3.67 1.30
N GLN A 512 65.29 3.18 1.78
CA GLN A 512 64.01 3.91 1.69
C GLN A 512 63.60 4.70 2.95
N LYS A 513 64.40 4.69 4.03
CA LYS A 513 64.13 5.48 5.25
C LYS A 513 64.58 6.95 5.23
N LYS A 514 65.08 7.47 4.09
CA LYS A 514 65.67 8.83 4.02
C LYS A 514 64.88 9.89 3.24
N LYS A 515 63.63 9.61 2.87
CA LYS A 515 62.68 10.61 2.37
C LYS A 515 61.33 10.46 3.06
N LEU A 516 61.29 10.77 4.35
CA LEU A 516 60.12 11.28 5.06
C LEU A 516 60.59 11.79 6.42
N ASN A 517 61.07 13.04 6.41
CA ASN A 517 60.90 14.01 7.48
C ASN A 517 60.52 15.32 6.78
#